data_AF-A0A382Q4U8-F1
#
_entry.id   AF-A0A382Q4U8-F1
#
_cell.length_a   1.000
_cell.length_b   1.000
_cell.length_c   1.000
_cell.angle_alpha   90.00
_cell.angle_beta   90.00
_cell.angle_gamma   90.00
#
_symmetry.space_group_name_H-M   'P 1'
#
loop_
_entity.id
_entity.type
_entity.pdbx_description
1 polymer ?
#
loop_
_entity_poly.entity_id
_entity_poly.type
_entity_poly.pdbx_seq_one_letter_code
_entity_poly.pdbx_strand_id
1 'polypeptide(L)'
;GESGTGYFEGLIRDRLLGNSHRATVFLRPDAEHAAREEETERQRLAGVRAPLSESDVDQLKQDAEHLKSLQEAPDHPEDLAKIPRLQRQDLEPKIRRIPLDKTTVAGAPVWYHDLFTNGIAYLDIGFDLRTVPQDLLPYLSLFGRSLFEIGTETEDFVRLSQRIGSRTGGMWAHSMVTPQRTSREAVARFQVRGRAMVNQIPDLIDILRDVLLTVNLDNRDRFLQMVLEEKAGEEAGLIPGGHSVVGLRLRSQFDEAAWVTEQMEGVTYLFFLRELAERIESDWEGVLAQLRAVKDHIVQRSTLLVNATMPDTDRAQLEPHLARLIEALPAGDGKL
;
A
#
# COMPACT_ATOMS: atom_id res chain seq x y z
N GLY A 1 -30.52 -21.08 8.77
CA GLY A 1 -29.65 -20.11 9.46
C GLY A 1 -30.55 -19.14 10.20
N GLU A 2 -30.20 -18.80 11.43
CA GLU A 2 -30.98 -17.99 12.38
C GLU A 2 -31.09 -16.52 11.97
N SER A 3 -31.70 -16.24 10.82
CA SER A 3 -32.12 -14.89 10.45
C SER A 3 -33.43 -14.59 11.18
N GLY A 4 -33.36 -14.13 12.43
CA GLY A 4 -34.56 -13.73 13.18
C GLY A 4 -34.46 -13.64 14.71
N THR A 5 -33.34 -13.99 15.33
CA THR A 5 -33.18 -13.97 16.80
C THR A 5 -32.75 -12.62 17.38
N GLY A 6 -32.38 -11.65 16.52
CA GLY A 6 -31.91 -10.34 16.97
C GLY A 6 -30.58 -10.39 17.74
N TYR A 7 -29.75 -11.41 17.52
CA TYR A 7 -28.53 -11.65 18.30
C TYR A 7 -27.55 -10.47 18.24
N PHE A 8 -27.21 -10.00 17.04
CA PHE A 8 -26.30 -8.87 16.87
C PHE A 8 -26.92 -7.56 17.34
N GLU A 9 -28.22 -7.37 17.13
CA GLU A 9 -28.98 -6.21 17.62
C GLU A 9 -29.00 -6.17 19.15
N GLY A 10 -29.11 -7.33 19.82
CA GLY A 10 -28.98 -7.47 21.26
C GLY A 10 -27.59 -7.08 21.76
N LEU A 11 -26.54 -7.57 21.11
CA LEU A 11 -25.16 -7.19 21.43
C LEU A 11 -24.91 -5.69 21.25
N ILE A 12 -25.39 -5.08 20.16
CA ILE A 12 -25.27 -3.63 19.93
C ILE A 12 -26.00 -2.86 21.03
N ARG A 13 -27.22 -3.28 21.38
CA ARG A 13 -28.00 -2.65 22.44
C ARG A 13 -27.28 -2.71 23.78
N ASP A 14 -26.78 -3.88 24.16
CA ASP A 14 -26.23 -4.10 25.50
C ASP A 14 -24.79 -3.56 25.64
N ARG A 15 -23.96 -3.72 24.60
CA ARG A 15 -22.52 -3.42 24.65
C ARG A 15 -22.15 -2.03 24.16
N LEU A 16 -22.98 -1.40 23.32
CA LEU A 16 -22.70 -0.09 22.75
C LEU A 16 -23.72 0.97 23.21
N LEU A 17 -25.01 0.77 22.93
CA LEU A 17 -26.04 1.79 23.17
C LEU A 17 -26.33 1.97 24.66
N GLY A 18 -26.52 0.87 25.39
CA GLY A 18 -26.80 0.85 26.83
C GLY A 18 -25.56 0.94 27.71
N ASN A 19 -24.35 0.84 27.13
CA ASN A 19 -23.11 0.90 27.89
C ASN A 19 -22.72 2.37 28.18
N SER A 20 -22.81 2.75 29.45
CA SER A 20 -22.41 4.09 29.93
C SER A 20 -20.90 4.24 30.16
N HIS A 21 -20.13 3.15 30.09
CA HIS A 21 -18.67 3.18 30.17
C HIS A 21 -18.07 3.64 28.84
N ARG A 22 -18.31 4.91 28.48
CA ARG A 22 -17.93 5.52 27.20
C ARG A 22 -17.39 6.92 27.44
N ALA A 23 -16.27 7.24 26.80
CA ALA A 23 -15.75 8.61 26.71
C ALA A 23 -15.90 9.13 25.27
N THR A 24 -16.25 10.42 25.13
CA THR A 24 -16.19 11.12 23.84
C THR A 24 -15.06 12.14 23.94
N VAL A 25 -14.01 11.94 23.15
CA VAL A 25 -12.81 12.79 23.18
C VAL A 25 -12.82 13.67 21.94
N PHE A 26 -12.69 14.98 22.14
CA PHE A 26 -12.56 15.95 21.05
C PHE A 26 -11.13 16.47 21.03
N LEU A 27 -10.39 16.16 19.97
CA LEU A 27 -9.08 16.74 19.70
C LEU A 27 -9.28 17.95 18.80
N ARG A 28 -8.79 19.12 19.22
CA ARG A 28 -8.88 20.36 18.45
C ARG A 28 -7.47 20.87 18.17
N PRO A 29 -7.16 21.26 16.93
CA PRO A 29 -5.87 21.86 16.63
C PRO A 29 -5.70 23.16 17.41
N ASP A 30 -4.53 23.34 18.01
CA ASP A 30 -4.16 24.51 18.76
C ASP A 30 -2.74 24.92 18.36
N ALA A 31 -2.65 26.02 17.61
CA ALA A 31 -1.39 26.51 17.05
C ALA A 31 -0.38 26.95 18.12
N GLU A 32 -0.84 27.25 19.33
CA GLU A 32 -0.01 27.68 20.46
C GLU A 32 0.40 26.52 21.37
N HIS A 33 -0.16 25.32 21.19
CA HIS A 33 0.09 24.19 22.08
C HIS A 33 1.58 23.85 22.21
N ALA A 34 2.29 23.73 21.10
CA ALA A 34 3.72 23.42 21.10
C ALA A 34 4.55 24.50 21.81
N ALA A 35 4.22 25.78 21.61
CA ALA A 35 4.89 26.89 22.29
C ALA A 35 4.64 26.86 23.81
N ARG A 36 3.44 26.50 24.25
CA ARG A 36 3.13 26.33 25.68
C ARG A 36 3.83 25.13 26.29
N GLU A 37 3.96 24.02 25.57
CA GLU A 37 4.75 22.87 26.02
C GLU A 37 6.23 23.24 26.17
N GLU A 38 6.81 23.93 25.19
CA GLU A 38 8.19 24.39 25.26
C GLU A 38 8.42 25.37 26.41
N GLU A 39 7.49 26.31 26.63
CA GLU A 39 7.58 27.26 27.75
C GLU A 39 7.42 26.55 29.11
N THR A 40 6.51 25.59 29.22
CA THR A 40 6.36 24.76 30.42
C THR A 40 7.65 24.00 30.71
N GLU A 41 8.27 23.42 29.68
CA GLU A 41 9.55 22.72 29.80
C GLU A 41 10.69 23.68 30.19
N ARG A 42 10.75 24.87 29.58
CA ARG A 42 11.72 25.92 29.90
C ARG A 42 11.62 26.37 31.35
N GLN A 43 10.40 26.60 31.84
CA GLN A 43 10.15 26.97 33.23
C GLN A 43 10.54 25.84 34.19
N ARG A 44 10.23 24.58 33.83
CA ARG A 44 10.63 23.41 34.61
C ARG A 44 12.15 23.32 34.71
N LEU A 45 12.86 23.48 33.59
CA LEU A 45 14.33 23.49 33.55
C LEU A 45 14.93 24.66 34.32
N ALA A 46 14.33 25.86 34.25
CA ALA A 46 14.74 27.01 35.06
C ALA A 46 14.55 26.75 36.56
N GLY A 47 13.44 26.11 36.94
CA GLY A 47 13.17 25.67 38.31
C GLY A 47 14.18 24.64 38.82
N VAL A 48 14.61 23.71 37.96
CA VAL A 48 15.70 22.77 38.28
C VAL A 48 17.03 23.48 38.42
N ARG A 49 17.31 24.52 37.61
CA ARG A 49 18.57 25.28 37.64
C ARG A 49 18.70 26.21 38.84
N ALA A 50 17.61 26.82 39.28
CA ALA A 50 17.60 27.86 40.31
C ALA A 50 18.24 27.47 41.66
N PRO A 51 18.00 26.28 42.24
CA PRO A 51 18.61 25.90 43.52
C PRO A 51 20.04 25.36 43.39
N LEU A 52 20.55 25.15 42.16
CA LEU A 52 21.89 24.58 41.95
C LEU A 52 22.97 25.61 42.23
N SER A 53 23.93 25.23 43.08
CA SER A 53 25.16 25.99 43.29
C SER A 53 26.05 25.96 42.04
N GLU A 54 27.06 26.83 41.98
CA GLU A 54 28.06 26.78 40.91
C GLU A 54 28.78 25.42 40.86
N SER A 55 29.07 24.83 42.02
CA SER A 55 29.68 23.50 42.11
C SER A 55 28.78 22.41 41.52
N ASP A 56 27.47 22.46 41.76
CA ASP A 56 26.53 21.47 41.20
C ASP A 56 26.46 21.57 39.68
N VAL A 57 26.53 22.79 39.15
CA VAL A 57 26.49 23.05 37.71
C VAL A 57 27.76 22.58 37.03
N ASP A 58 28.91 22.80 37.66
CA ASP A 58 30.18 22.31 37.13
C ASP A 58 30.26 20.78 37.19
N GLN A 59 29.67 20.14 38.21
CA GLN A 59 29.50 18.69 38.23
C GLN A 59 28.60 18.20 37.09
N LEU A 60 27.45 18.84 36.84
CA LEU A 60 26.57 18.46 35.73
C LEU A 60 27.25 18.56 34.35
N LYS A 61 28.11 19.56 34.14
CA LYS A 61 28.91 19.67 32.92
C LYS A 61 29.90 18.51 32.81
N GLN A 62 30.61 18.20 33.89
CA GLN A 62 31.55 17.07 33.92
C GLN A 62 30.84 15.74 33.67
N ASP A 63 29.66 15.55 34.24
CA ASP A 63 28.83 14.35 34.04
C ASP A 63 28.36 14.25 32.58
N ALA A 64 27.94 15.37 31.97
CA ALA A 64 27.55 15.41 30.56
C ALA A 64 28.73 15.12 29.61
N GLU A 65 29.91 15.69 29.89
CA GLU A 65 31.14 15.40 29.15
C GLU A 65 31.58 13.95 29.31
N HIS A 66 31.49 13.41 30.53
CA HIS A 66 31.80 12.01 30.80
C HIS A 66 30.83 11.07 30.07
N LEU A 67 29.52 11.34 30.14
CA LEU A 67 28.50 10.56 29.44
C LEU A 67 28.73 10.59 27.92
N LYS A 68 29.05 11.76 27.37
CA LYS A 68 29.38 11.89 25.94
C LYS A 68 30.61 11.05 25.59
N SER A 69 31.67 11.12 26.39
CA SER A 69 32.86 10.30 26.17
C SER A 69 32.56 8.80 26.23
N LEU A 70 31.63 8.35 27.09
CA LEU A 70 31.22 6.95 27.16
C LEU A 70 30.43 6.53 25.91
N GLN A 71 29.53 7.38 25.42
CA GLN A 71 28.73 7.11 24.22
C GLN A 71 29.56 7.06 22.93
N GLU A 72 30.64 7.84 22.88
CA GLU A 72 31.55 7.91 21.72
C GLU A 72 32.69 6.88 21.79
N ALA A 73 32.97 6.31 22.98
CA ALA A 73 34.00 5.31 23.15
C ALA A 73 33.59 3.98 22.47
N PRO A 74 34.44 3.41 21.58
CA PRO A 74 34.17 2.10 21.02
C PRO A 74 34.30 1.02 22.10
N ASP A 75 33.43 0.00 22.04
CA ASP A 75 33.51 -1.16 22.92
C ASP A 75 34.86 -1.90 22.76
N HIS A 76 35.41 -2.41 23.86
CA HIS A 76 36.63 -3.19 23.81
C HIS A 76 36.40 -4.54 23.09
N PRO A 77 37.34 -4.99 22.23
CA PRO A 77 37.19 -6.27 21.52
C PRO A 77 36.95 -7.48 22.42
N GLU A 78 37.51 -7.48 23.64
CA GLU A 78 37.32 -8.55 24.62
C GLU A 78 35.88 -8.61 25.15
N ASP A 79 35.19 -7.48 25.24
CA ASP A 79 33.80 -7.41 25.66
C ASP A 79 32.87 -7.84 24.52
N LEU A 80 33.15 -7.37 23.29
CA LEU A 80 32.45 -7.83 22.09
C LEU A 80 32.59 -9.35 21.87
N ALA A 81 33.73 -9.92 22.23
CA ALA A 81 33.99 -11.37 22.11
C ALA A 81 33.14 -12.22 23.08
N LYS A 82 32.59 -11.63 24.16
CA LYS A 82 31.68 -12.33 25.09
C LYS A 82 30.28 -12.52 24.50
N ILE A 83 29.92 -11.78 23.45
CA ILE A 83 28.62 -11.88 22.79
C ILE A 83 28.61 -13.16 21.92
N PRO A 84 27.73 -14.15 22.22
CA PRO A 84 27.63 -15.36 21.41
C PRO A 84 27.27 -15.03 19.96
N ARG A 85 27.96 -15.66 19.01
CA ARG A 85 27.75 -15.45 17.57
C ARG A 85 27.70 -16.78 16.82
N LEU A 86 26.87 -16.80 15.78
CA LEU A 86 26.92 -17.86 14.79
C LEU A 86 28.26 -17.81 14.05
N GLN A 87 28.74 -18.98 13.67
CA GLN A 87 29.89 -19.13 12.80
C GLN A 87 29.43 -19.18 11.34
N ARG A 88 30.34 -18.87 10.41
CA ARG A 88 30.04 -18.94 8.97
C ARG A 88 29.53 -20.33 8.54
N GLN A 89 29.97 -21.38 9.23
CA GLN A 89 29.57 -22.77 8.98
C GLN A 89 28.13 -23.08 9.42
N ASP A 90 27.53 -22.23 10.27
CA ASP A 90 26.13 -22.37 10.67
C ASP A 90 25.17 -21.80 9.60
N LEU A 91 25.71 -21.13 8.57
CA LEU A 91 24.94 -20.59 7.44
C LEU A 91 24.83 -21.63 6.32
N GLU A 92 23.60 -21.81 5.80
CA GLU A 92 23.38 -22.62 4.61
C GLU A 92 24.08 -21.96 3.39
N PRO A 93 25.04 -22.65 2.74
CA PRO A 93 25.80 -22.06 1.63
C PRO A 93 24.95 -21.87 0.36
N LYS A 94 23.81 -22.56 0.24
CA LYS A 94 22.93 -22.48 -0.93
C LYS A 94 21.67 -21.69 -0.64
N ILE A 95 21.39 -20.70 -1.48
CA ILE A 95 20.11 -20.00 -1.41
C ILE A 95 18.96 -20.96 -1.71
N ARG A 96 17.84 -20.76 -1.02
CA ARG A 96 16.59 -21.46 -1.32
C ARG A 96 16.13 -21.08 -2.72
N ARG A 97 15.89 -22.08 -3.57
CA ARG A 97 15.29 -21.88 -4.90
C ARG A 97 13.77 -22.02 -4.79
N ILE A 98 13.04 -21.06 -5.33
CA ILE A 98 11.59 -21.12 -5.43
C ILE A 98 11.26 -21.74 -6.79
N PRO A 99 10.46 -22.83 -6.85
CA PRO A 99 10.01 -23.40 -8.11
C PRO A 99 9.33 -22.33 -8.97
N LEU A 100 9.69 -22.29 -10.26
CA LEU A 100 9.11 -21.36 -11.22
C LEU A 100 8.96 -22.10 -12.54
N ASP A 101 7.71 -22.34 -12.93
CA ASP A 101 7.35 -22.80 -14.26
C ASP A 101 6.82 -21.63 -15.09
N LYS A 102 7.37 -21.45 -16.30
CA LYS A 102 6.98 -20.36 -17.21
C LYS A 102 6.22 -20.96 -18.38
N THR A 103 4.96 -20.58 -18.52
CA THR A 103 4.09 -21.06 -19.59
C THR A 103 3.39 -19.89 -20.29
N THR A 104 2.48 -20.23 -21.20
CA THR A 104 1.57 -19.30 -21.85
C THR A 104 0.14 -19.82 -21.75
N VAL A 105 -0.80 -18.95 -21.38
CA VAL A 105 -2.25 -19.22 -21.36
C VAL A 105 -2.92 -18.17 -22.23
N ALA A 106 -3.70 -18.59 -23.23
CA ALA A 106 -4.37 -17.68 -24.18
C ALA A 106 -3.45 -16.58 -24.77
N GLY A 107 -2.18 -16.90 -25.01
CA GLY A 107 -1.18 -15.98 -25.57
C GLY A 107 -0.48 -15.06 -24.56
N ALA A 108 -0.88 -15.04 -23.28
CA ALA A 108 -0.23 -14.25 -22.24
C ALA A 108 0.77 -15.08 -21.42
N PRO A 109 1.91 -14.51 -20.98
CA PRO A 109 2.87 -15.19 -20.13
C PRO A 109 2.29 -15.44 -18.73
N VAL A 110 2.44 -16.67 -18.24
CA VAL A 110 2.01 -17.06 -16.90
C VAL A 110 3.16 -17.75 -16.16
N TRP A 111 3.42 -17.30 -14.95
CA TRP A 111 4.47 -17.82 -14.07
C TRP A 111 3.82 -18.55 -12.90
N TYR A 112 4.08 -19.85 -12.80
CA TYR A 112 3.56 -20.72 -11.77
C TYR A 112 4.61 -21.03 -10.71
N HIS A 113 4.20 -20.94 -9.45
CA HIS A 113 4.99 -21.31 -8.29
C HIS A 113 4.32 -22.49 -7.58
N ASP A 114 4.83 -23.70 -7.84
CA ASP A 114 4.40 -24.93 -7.18
C ASP A 114 4.85 -24.92 -5.71
N LEU A 115 3.94 -24.49 -4.84
CA LEU A 115 4.16 -24.35 -3.40
C LEU A 115 2.94 -24.89 -2.66
N PHE A 116 3.18 -25.50 -1.50
CA PHE A 116 2.10 -25.85 -0.58
C PHE A 116 1.46 -24.58 0.00
N THR A 117 0.23 -24.28 -0.42
CA THR A 117 -0.52 -23.08 -0.01
C THR A 117 -1.75 -23.39 0.85
N ASN A 118 -1.89 -24.64 1.32
CA ASN A 118 -3.00 -25.07 2.18
C ASN A 118 -4.40 -24.80 1.56
N GLY A 119 -4.55 -25.07 0.26
CA GLY A 119 -5.82 -24.95 -0.46
C GLY A 119 -6.16 -23.52 -0.94
N ILE A 120 -5.20 -22.60 -0.92
CA ILE A 120 -5.37 -21.21 -1.36
C ILE A 120 -4.64 -20.99 -2.69
N ALA A 121 -5.32 -20.41 -3.67
CA ALA A 121 -4.70 -19.87 -4.88
C ALA A 121 -4.39 -18.39 -4.69
N TYR A 122 -3.15 -17.99 -4.97
CA TYR A 122 -2.75 -16.58 -5.04
C TYR A 122 -2.52 -16.22 -6.51
N LEU A 123 -3.11 -15.11 -6.94
CA LEU A 123 -3.08 -14.65 -8.31
C LEU A 123 -2.72 -13.17 -8.38
N ASP A 124 -1.71 -12.85 -9.18
CA ASP A 124 -1.34 -11.48 -9.51
C ASP A 124 -1.51 -11.27 -11.02
N ILE A 125 -2.33 -10.30 -11.39
CA ILE A 125 -2.50 -9.84 -12.75
C ILE A 125 -1.73 -8.54 -12.90
N GLY A 126 -0.55 -8.62 -13.53
CA GLY A 126 0.35 -7.48 -13.71
C GLY A 126 0.28 -6.89 -15.12
N PHE A 127 0.19 -5.57 -15.21
CA PHE A 127 0.22 -4.79 -16.45
C PHE A 127 1.47 -3.89 -16.46
N ASP A 128 2.06 -3.64 -17.63
CA ASP A 128 3.28 -2.82 -17.74
C ASP A 128 2.95 -1.33 -17.70
N LEU A 129 3.52 -0.60 -16.72
CA LEU A 129 3.25 0.83 -16.53
C LEU A 129 3.94 1.71 -17.56
N ARG A 130 4.88 1.20 -18.36
CA ARG A 130 5.54 2.00 -19.42
C ARG A 130 4.59 2.49 -20.50
N THR A 131 3.41 1.88 -20.58
CA THR A 131 2.33 2.29 -21.49
C THR A 131 1.52 3.48 -21.00
N VAL A 132 1.75 3.93 -19.77
CA VAL A 132 1.03 5.04 -19.12
C VAL A 132 1.79 6.35 -19.32
N PRO A 133 1.18 7.39 -19.92
CA PRO A 133 1.73 8.74 -19.96
C PRO A 133 2.10 9.28 -18.57
N GLN A 134 3.17 10.07 -18.49
CA GLN A 134 3.72 10.55 -17.22
C GLN A 134 2.73 11.37 -16.39
N ASP A 135 1.90 12.18 -17.04
CA ASP A 135 0.85 12.99 -16.44
C ASP A 135 -0.29 12.18 -15.82
N LEU A 136 -0.44 10.91 -16.23
CA LEU A 136 -1.41 9.98 -15.66
C LEU A 136 -0.88 9.19 -14.45
N LEU A 137 0.44 9.20 -14.20
CA LEU A 137 1.03 8.44 -13.09
C LEU A 137 0.38 8.78 -11.73
N PRO A 138 0.13 10.07 -11.38
CA PRO A 138 -0.49 10.39 -10.08
C PRO A 138 -1.91 9.82 -9.90
N TYR A 139 -2.60 9.43 -10.97
CA TYR A 139 -3.93 8.82 -10.87
C TYR A 139 -3.89 7.31 -10.54
N LEU A 140 -2.72 6.66 -10.62
CA LEU A 140 -2.60 5.19 -10.52
C LEU A 140 -3.08 4.63 -9.18
N SER A 141 -2.66 5.26 -8.07
CA SER A 141 -3.02 4.83 -6.72
C SER A 141 -4.55 4.89 -6.51
N LEU A 142 -5.17 6.00 -6.91
CA LEU A 142 -6.62 6.19 -6.85
C LEU A 142 -7.38 5.28 -7.82
N PHE A 143 -6.84 5.04 -9.02
CA PHE A 143 -7.43 4.12 -9.98
C PHE A 143 -7.45 2.69 -9.42
N GLY A 144 -6.33 2.22 -8.87
CA GLY A 144 -6.24 0.89 -8.27
C GLY A 144 -7.20 0.70 -7.10
N ARG A 145 -7.36 1.73 -6.27
CA ARG A 145 -8.37 1.74 -5.20
C ARG A 145 -9.80 1.72 -5.76
N SER A 146 -10.05 2.47 -6.83
CA SER A 146 -11.37 2.58 -7.47
C SER A 146 -11.89 1.24 -7.99
N LEU A 147 -11.01 0.35 -8.46
CA LEU A 147 -11.38 -1.00 -8.91
C LEU A 147 -12.20 -1.78 -7.87
N PHE A 148 -11.99 -1.52 -6.57
CA PHE A 148 -12.61 -2.29 -5.49
C PHE A 148 -13.57 -1.49 -4.62
N GLU A 149 -13.53 -0.15 -4.70
CA GLU A 149 -14.26 0.73 -3.78
C GLU A 149 -15.31 1.64 -4.44
N ILE A 150 -15.44 1.62 -5.78
CA ILE A 150 -16.40 2.48 -6.49
C ILE A 150 -17.65 1.73 -7.00
N GLY A 151 -17.51 0.42 -7.23
CA GLY A 151 -18.54 -0.43 -7.84
C GLY A 151 -18.29 -0.70 -9.33
N THR A 152 -19.20 -1.46 -9.93
CA THR A 152 -19.21 -1.84 -11.35
C THR A 152 -20.49 -1.35 -12.03
N GLU A 153 -20.65 -1.63 -13.32
CA GLU A 153 -21.91 -1.41 -14.05
C GLU A 153 -23.11 -2.16 -13.44
N THR A 154 -22.87 -3.27 -12.73
CA THR A 154 -23.92 -4.16 -12.21
C THR A 154 -24.06 -4.14 -10.69
N GLU A 155 -23.04 -3.70 -9.96
CA GLU A 155 -22.99 -3.70 -8.50
C GLU A 155 -22.51 -2.36 -7.95
N ASP A 156 -23.18 -1.85 -6.91
CA ASP A 156 -22.62 -0.77 -6.11
C ASP A 156 -21.40 -1.24 -5.28
N PHE A 157 -20.66 -0.30 -4.72
CA PHE A 157 -19.45 -0.61 -3.93
C PHE A 157 -19.74 -1.48 -2.70
N VAL A 158 -20.96 -1.44 -2.15
CA VAL A 158 -21.33 -2.25 -0.98
C VAL A 158 -21.48 -3.71 -1.37
N ARG A 159 -22.23 -3.98 -2.45
CA ARG A 159 -22.43 -5.33 -2.98
C ARG A 159 -21.13 -5.93 -3.48
N LEU A 160 -20.32 -5.15 -4.21
CA LEU A 160 -18.99 -5.60 -4.64
C LEU A 160 -18.11 -5.97 -3.44
N SER A 161 -18.06 -5.13 -2.40
CA SER A 161 -17.30 -5.43 -1.17
C SER A 161 -17.80 -6.69 -0.48
N GLN A 162 -19.10 -6.89 -0.36
CA GLN A 162 -19.69 -8.11 0.21
C GLN A 162 -19.38 -9.34 -0.63
N ARG A 163 -19.38 -9.23 -1.96
CA ARG A 163 -19.02 -10.31 -2.88
C ARG A 163 -17.55 -10.69 -2.72
N ILE A 164 -16.63 -9.72 -2.71
CA ILE A 164 -15.21 -9.94 -2.45
C ILE A 164 -15.02 -10.63 -1.09
N GLY A 165 -15.64 -10.11 -0.02
CA GLY A 165 -15.49 -10.65 1.33
C GLY A 165 -16.12 -12.03 1.55
N SER A 166 -17.14 -12.41 0.78
CA SER A 166 -17.79 -13.72 0.90
C SER A 166 -17.21 -14.79 -0.03
N ARG A 167 -16.56 -14.39 -1.12
CA ARG A 167 -16.07 -15.30 -2.17
C ARG A 167 -14.56 -15.41 -2.27
N THR A 168 -13.81 -14.52 -1.63
CA THR A 168 -12.35 -14.47 -1.72
C THR A 168 -11.74 -14.24 -0.34
N GLY A 169 -10.41 -14.33 -0.25
CA GLY A 169 -9.63 -13.91 0.92
C GLY A 169 -9.19 -12.44 0.86
N GLY A 170 -9.74 -11.63 -0.06
CA GLY A 170 -9.38 -10.24 -0.31
C GLY A 170 -8.69 -10.02 -1.65
N MET A 171 -8.89 -8.82 -2.19
CA MET A 171 -8.35 -8.36 -3.46
C MET A 171 -7.94 -6.89 -3.34
N TRP A 172 -6.84 -6.52 -3.99
CA TRP A 172 -6.35 -5.15 -3.99
C TRP A 172 -5.49 -4.89 -5.22
N ALA A 173 -5.26 -3.62 -5.52
CA ALA A 173 -4.32 -3.20 -6.55
C ALA A 173 -3.16 -2.43 -5.92
N HIS A 174 -1.99 -2.50 -6.54
CA HIS A 174 -0.83 -1.69 -6.18
C HIS A 174 0.12 -1.56 -7.38
N SER A 175 0.98 -0.54 -7.34
CA SER A 175 2.08 -0.41 -8.29
C SER A 175 3.34 -1.07 -7.72
N MET A 176 4.00 -1.91 -8.52
CA MET A 176 5.33 -2.45 -8.23
C MET A 176 6.33 -1.73 -9.12
N VAL A 177 7.17 -0.88 -8.51
CA VAL A 177 8.23 -0.15 -9.20
C VAL A 177 9.57 -0.45 -8.54
N THR A 178 10.54 -0.90 -9.32
CA THR A 178 11.84 -1.31 -8.79
C THR A 178 12.98 -1.03 -9.77
N PRO A 179 14.16 -0.61 -9.29
CA PRO A 179 15.33 -0.47 -10.14
C PRO A 179 15.85 -1.83 -10.62
N GLN A 180 16.57 -1.82 -11.73
CA GLN A 180 17.24 -3.00 -12.24
C GLN A 180 18.74 -2.96 -11.92
N ARG A 181 19.33 -4.13 -11.59
CA ARG A 181 20.78 -4.21 -11.31
C ARG A 181 21.63 -3.84 -12.53
N THR A 182 21.13 -4.15 -13.72
CA THR A 182 21.89 -4.10 -14.98
C THR A 182 21.40 -3.03 -15.95
N SER A 183 20.40 -2.23 -15.56
CA SER A 183 19.83 -1.17 -16.40
C SER A 183 19.50 0.05 -15.53
N ARG A 184 19.48 1.23 -16.16
CA ARG A 184 18.93 2.44 -15.53
C ARG A 184 17.41 2.49 -15.58
N GLU A 185 16.80 1.66 -16.44
CA GLU A 185 15.36 1.56 -16.59
C GLU A 185 14.71 0.92 -15.36
N ALA A 186 13.57 1.48 -14.94
CA ALA A 186 12.74 0.85 -13.92
C ALA A 186 11.95 -0.34 -14.48
N VAL A 187 11.73 -1.36 -13.64
CA VAL A 187 10.61 -2.29 -13.85
C VAL A 187 9.42 -1.70 -13.13
N ALA A 188 8.39 -1.32 -13.88
CA ALA A 188 7.18 -0.72 -13.36
C ALA A 188 5.95 -1.51 -13.83
N ARG A 189 5.18 -2.05 -12.88
CA ARG A 189 3.95 -2.80 -13.17
C ARG A 189 2.80 -2.40 -12.25
N PHE A 190 1.61 -2.27 -12.81
CA PHE A 190 0.37 -2.18 -12.03
C PHE A 190 -0.14 -3.59 -11.79
N GLN A 191 -0.36 -3.98 -10.54
CA GLN A 191 -0.72 -5.33 -10.15
C GLN A 191 -2.07 -5.36 -9.47
N VAL A 192 -2.98 -6.15 -10.01
CA VAL A 192 -4.22 -6.53 -9.34
C VAL A 192 -4.01 -7.91 -8.71
N ARG A 193 -3.95 -7.96 -7.38
CA ARG A 193 -3.70 -9.16 -6.59
C ARG A 193 -4.99 -9.65 -5.95
N GLY A 194 -5.17 -10.96 -5.94
CA GLY A 194 -6.26 -11.60 -5.23
C GLY A 194 -5.87 -12.98 -4.72
N ARG A 195 -6.62 -13.45 -3.72
CA ARG A 195 -6.48 -14.81 -3.20
C ARG A 195 -7.84 -15.41 -2.93
N ALA A 196 -7.98 -16.70 -3.17
CA ALA A 196 -9.22 -17.42 -2.87
C ALA A 196 -8.91 -18.89 -2.56
N MET A 197 -9.86 -19.58 -1.93
CA MET A 197 -9.80 -21.03 -1.87
C MET A 197 -9.82 -21.58 -3.30
N VAL A 198 -9.15 -22.71 -3.54
CA VAL A 198 -9.05 -23.30 -4.88
C VAL A 198 -10.43 -23.54 -5.53
N ASN A 199 -11.43 -23.97 -4.75
CA ASN A 199 -12.81 -24.14 -5.23
C ASN A 199 -13.57 -22.83 -5.50
N GLN A 200 -13.03 -21.67 -5.11
CA GLN A 200 -13.57 -20.33 -5.33
C GLN A 200 -12.79 -19.55 -6.41
N ILE A 201 -11.83 -20.18 -7.10
CA ILE A 201 -11.15 -19.59 -8.26
C ILE A 201 -12.13 -19.04 -9.31
N PRO A 202 -13.26 -19.71 -9.65
CA PRO A 202 -14.23 -19.14 -10.57
C PRO A 202 -14.74 -17.76 -10.13
N ASP A 203 -15.13 -17.63 -8.86
CA ASP A 203 -15.62 -16.36 -8.29
C ASP A 203 -14.51 -15.29 -8.29
N LEU A 204 -13.27 -15.66 -7.94
CA LEU A 204 -12.12 -14.74 -7.98
C LEU A 204 -11.89 -14.16 -9.39
N ILE A 205 -11.91 -15.02 -10.40
CA ILE A 205 -11.71 -14.61 -11.80
C ILE A 205 -12.90 -13.78 -12.32
N ASP A 206 -14.13 -14.14 -11.96
CA ASP A 206 -15.31 -13.36 -12.33
C ASP A 206 -15.26 -11.95 -11.70
N ILE A 207 -14.82 -11.82 -10.44
CA ILE A 207 -14.60 -10.51 -9.83
C ILE A 207 -13.50 -9.73 -10.56
N LEU A 208 -12.35 -10.36 -10.85
CA LEU A 208 -11.27 -9.72 -11.61
C LEU A 208 -11.77 -9.18 -12.96
N ARG A 209 -12.57 -9.96 -13.68
CA ARG A 209 -13.17 -9.55 -14.94
C ARG A 209 -14.04 -8.30 -14.75
N ASP A 210 -14.95 -8.34 -13.79
CA ASP A 210 -15.91 -7.25 -13.58
C ASP A 210 -15.20 -5.95 -13.17
N VAL A 211 -14.21 -6.01 -12.25
CA VAL A 211 -13.49 -4.81 -11.81
C VAL A 211 -12.57 -4.25 -12.91
N LEU A 212 -11.93 -5.10 -13.73
CA LEU A 212 -11.05 -4.63 -14.80
C LEU A 212 -11.84 -4.06 -16.00
N LEU A 213 -12.97 -4.67 -16.34
CA LEU A 213 -13.71 -4.32 -17.57
C LEU A 213 -14.85 -3.35 -17.33
N THR A 214 -15.59 -3.50 -16.23
CA THR A 214 -16.89 -2.84 -16.00
C THR A 214 -16.90 -1.94 -14.76
N VAL A 215 -15.73 -1.54 -14.23
CA VAL A 215 -15.64 -0.57 -13.13
C VAL A 215 -16.39 0.72 -13.48
N ASN A 216 -17.26 1.19 -12.58
CA ASN A 216 -18.02 2.41 -12.79
C ASN A 216 -17.25 3.63 -12.25
N LEU A 217 -16.32 4.14 -13.06
CA LEU A 217 -15.53 5.32 -12.72
C LEU A 217 -16.35 6.62 -12.65
N ASP A 218 -17.57 6.64 -13.21
CA ASP A 218 -18.45 7.82 -13.21
C ASP A 218 -19.28 7.90 -11.91
N ASN A 219 -18.58 8.02 -10.79
CA ASN A 219 -19.17 8.19 -9.47
C ASN A 219 -18.41 9.28 -8.69
N ARG A 220 -18.71 10.53 -9.04
CA ARG A 220 -18.05 11.73 -8.51
C ARG A 220 -17.98 11.74 -6.98
N ASP A 221 -19.10 11.50 -6.31
CA ASP A 221 -19.18 11.65 -4.85
C ASP A 221 -18.34 10.60 -4.13
N ARG A 222 -18.37 9.34 -4.61
CA ARG A 222 -17.54 8.28 -4.05
C ARG A 222 -16.06 8.53 -4.34
N PHE A 223 -15.72 8.95 -5.55
CA PHE A 223 -14.34 9.25 -5.90
C PHE A 223 -13.78 10.44 -5.09
N LEU A 224 -14.57 11.50 -4.90
CA LEU A 224 -14.20 12.62 -4.03
C LEU A 224 -13.93 12.16 -2.60
N GLN A 225 -14.79 11.31 -2.03
CA GLN A 225 -14.56 10.74 -0.71
C GLN A 225 -13.22 10.00 -0.64
N MET A 226 -12.90 9.18 -1.65
CA MET A 226 -11.63 8.45 -1.72
C MET A 226 -10.43 9.39 -1.78
N VAL A 227 -10.48 10.45 -2.59
CA VAL A 227 -9.43 11.47 -2.67
C VAL A 227 -9.24 12.21 -1.35
N LEU A 228 -10.33 12.57 -0.66
CA LEU A 228 -10.25 13.25 0.64
C LEU A 228 -9.66 12.35 1.72
N GLU A 229 -10.03 11.07 1.75
CA GLU A 229 -9.46 10.07 2.66
C GLU A 229 -7.98 9.84 2.39
N GLU A 230 -7.58 9.70 1.13
CA GLU A 230 -6.19 9.55 0.71
C GLU A 230 -5.36 10.77 1.11
N LYS A 231 -5.86 11.97 0.80
CA LYS A 231 -5.20 13.24 1.17
C LYS A 231 -5.00 13.35 2.68
N ALA A 232 -6.01 13.01 3.47
CA ALA A 232 -5.91 13.03 4.93
C ALA A 232 -4.89 12.01 5.44
N GLY A 233 -4.81 10.83 4.81
CA GLY A 233 -3.80 9.81 5.10
C GLY A 233 -2.37 10.31 4.86
N GLU A 234 -2.12 10.89 3.68
CA GLU A 234 -0.83 11.45 3.29
C GLU A 234 -0.42 12.63 4.20
N GLU A 235 -1.35 13.53 4.54
CA GLU A 235 -1.11 14.63 5.46
C GLU A 235 -0.79 14.15 6.89
N ALA A 236 -1.51 13.15 7.38
CA ALA A 236 -1.27 12.55 8.69
C ALA A 236 0.05 11.75 8.75
N GLY A 237 0.46 11.16 7.63
CA GLY A 237 1.70 10.40 7.51
C GLY A 237 2.97 11.26 7.46
N LEU A 238 2.87 12.53 7.04
CA LEU A 238 4.01 13.40 6.81
C LEU A 238 4.90 13.61 8.05
N ILE A 239 4.30 13.92 9.20
CA ILE A 239 5.03 14.19 10.44
C ILE A 239 5.70 12.94 11.02
N PRO A 240 4.99 11.82 11.27
CA PRO A 240 5.64 10.61 11.77
C PRO A 240 6.59 9.95 10.75
N GLY A 241 6.38 10.18 9.45
CA GLY A 241 7.12 9.57 8.35
C GLY A 241 8.11 10.48 7.62
N GLY A 242 8.47 11.64 8.17
CA GLY A 242 9.22 12.68 7.42
C GLY A 242 10.55 12.21 6.81
N HIS A 243 11.27 11.29 7.45
CA HIS A 243 12.49 10.71 6.91
C HIS A 243 12.26 9.91 5.61
N SER A 244 11.14 9.20 5.51
CA SER A 244 10.75 8.45 4.30
C SER A 244 10.41 9.39 3.16
N VAL A 245 9.66 10.48 3.46
CA VAL A 245 9.30 11.52 2.49
C VAL A 245 10.56 12.19 1.92
N VAL A 246 11.47 12.63 2.79
CA VAL A 246 12.74 13.23 2.37
C VAL A 246 13.59 12.21 1.58
N GLY A 247 13.67 10.97 2.06
CA GLY A 247 14.42 9.92 1.40
C GLY A 247 13.93 9.64 -0.02
N LEU A 248 12.61 9.53 -0.22
CA LEU A 248 12.02 9.34 -1.55
C LEU A 248 12.27 10.57 -2.44
N ARG A 249 12.03 11.77 -1.90
CA ARG A 249 12.22 13.03 -2.64
C ARG A 249 13.66 13.24 -3.11
N LEU A 250 14.65 12.82 -2.32
CA LEU A 250 16.06 12.88 -2.72
C LEU A 250 16.37 11.83 -3.79
N ARG A 251 15.91 10.58 -3.61
CA ARG A 251 16.16 9.50 -4.58
C ARG A 251 15.51 9.75 -5.94
N SER A 252 14.35 10.40 -5.98
CA SER A 252 13.65 10.73 -7.23
C SER A 252 14.43 11.65 -8.16
N GLN A 253 15.51 12.29 -7.68
CA GLN A 253 16.42 13.09 -8.50
C GLN A 253 17.49 12.25 -9.23
N PHE A 254 17.65 10.97 -8.87
CA PHE A 254 18.77 10.14 -9.32
C PHE A 254 18.37 8.77 -9.88
N ASP A 255 17.15 8.31 -9.61
CA ASP A 255 16.67 6.98 -9.97
C ASP A 255 15.25 7.05 -10.55
N GLU A 256 15.05 6.40 -11.71
CA GLU A 256 13.77 6.39 -12.43
C GLU A 256 12.66 5.73 -11.61
N ALA A 257 12.97 4.62 -10.93
CA ALA A 257 11.99 3.93 -10.10
C ALA A 257 11.52 4.83 -8.94
N ALA A 258 12.44 5.48 -8.25
CA ALA A 258 12.13 6.46 -7.22
C ALA A 258 11.37 7.68 -7.77
N TRP A 259 11.66 8.12 -8.99
CA TRP A 259 10.91 9.20 -9.64
C TRP A 259 9.46 8.82 -9.90
N VAL A 260 9.21 7.64 -10.47
CA VAL A 260 7.85 7.13 -10.70
C VAL A 260 7.11 6.96 -9.37
N THR A 261 7.74 6.37 -8.35
CA THR A 261 7.14 6.24 -7.00
C THR A 261 6.81 7.62 -6.39
N GLU A 262 7.69 8.61 -6.53
CA GLU A 262 7.42 9.98 -6.04
C GLU A 262 6.21 10.63 -6.71
N GLN A 263 5.92 10.32 -7.98
CA GLN A 263 4.71 10.81 -8.66
C GLN A 263 3.42 10.17 -8.14
N MET A 264 3.48 8.91 -7.71
CA MET A 264 2.29 8.12 -7.33
C MET A 264 2.00 8.13 -5.82
N GLU A 265 3.02 8.29 -4.98
CA GLU A 265 2.96 8.05 -3.53
C GLU A 265 3.86 9.02 -2.73
N GLY A 266 4.51 9.99 -3.39
CA GLY A 266 5.45 10.91 -2.76
C GLY A 266 4.84 12.24 -2.31
N VAL A 267 5.71 13.18 -1.92
CA VAL A 267 5.23 14.55 -1.58
C VAL A 267 4.65 15.26 -2.81
N THR A 268 5.13 14.91 -4.02
CA THR A 268 4.52 15.37 -5.28
C THR A 268 3.08 14.88 -5.42
N TYR A 269 2.82 13.62 -5.06
CA TYR A 269 1.47 13.05 -5.06
C TYR A 269 0.54 13.74 -4.05
N LEU A 270 1.03 14.08 -2.84
CA LEU A 270 0.24 14.87 -1.88
C LEU A 270 -0.21 16.22 -2.44
N PHE A 271 0.65 16.92 -3.18
CA PHE A 271 0.25 18.18 -3.84
C PHE A 271 -0.79 17.92 -4.93
N PHE A 272 -0.60 16.87 -5.73
CA PHE A 272 -1.60 16.44 -6.71
C PHE A 272 -2.97 16.14 -6.06
N LEU A 273 -3.02 15.45 -4.91
CA LEU A 273 -4.27 15.16 -4.20
C LEU A 273 -5.01 16.43 -3.75
N ARG A 274 -4.27 17.46 -3.32
CA ARG A 274 -4.85 18.76 -2.93
C ARG A 274 -5.50 19.44 -4.13
N GLU A 275 -4.79 19.52 -5.25
CA GLU A 275 -5.32 20.10 -6.49
C GLU A 275 -6.48 19.27 -7.06
N LEU A 276 -6.36 17.94 -7.02
CA LEU A 276 -7.38 17.02 -7.53
C LEU A 276 -8.70 17.18 -6.76
N ALA A 277 -8.65 17.35 -5.44
CA ALA A 277 -9.86 17.56 -4.63
C ALA A 277 -10.66 18.80 -5.11
N GLU A 278 -9.98 19.92 -5.39
CA GLU A 278 -10.60 21.14 -5.92
C GLU A 278 -11.08 20.94 -7.37
N ARG A 279 -10.30 20.20 -8.17
CA ARG A 279 -10.63 19.93 -9.57
C ARG A 279 -11.85 19.03 -9.73
N ILE A 280 -12.09 18.06 -8.84
CA ILE A 280 -13.29 17.22 -8.86
C ILE A 280 -14.57 18.06 -8.66
N GLU A 281 -14.47 19.16 -7.91
CA GLU A 281 -15.61 20.06 -7.71
C GLU A 281 -15.87 20.95 -8.92
N SER A 282 -14.83 21.37 -9.63
CA SER A 282 -14.89 22.35 -10.72
C SER A 282 -14.91 21.75 -12.14
N ASP A 283 -14.31 20.57 -12.34
CA ASP A 283 -14.10 19.90 -13.62
C ASP A 283 -14.15 18.35 -13.45
N TRP A 284 -15.31 17.82 -13.07
CA TRP A 284 -15.49 16.37 -12.95
C TRP A 284 -15.30 15.65 -14.29
N GLU A 285 -15.81 16.21 -15.38
CA GLU A 285 -15.71 15.58 -16.71
C GLU A 285 -14.26 15.39 -17.14
N GLY A 286 -13.40 16.40 -16.91
CA GLY A 286 -11.97 16.30 -17.17
C GLY A 286 -11.28 15.27 -16.28
N VAL A 287 -11.61 15.20 -14.98
CA VAL A 287 -11.06 14.16 -14.08
C VAL A 287 -11.48 12.76 -14.50
N LEU A 288 -12.76 12.57 -14.82
CA LEU A 288 -13.30 11.30 -15.30
C LEU A 288 -12.63 10.86 -16.61
N ALA A 289 -12.35 11.80 -17.52
CA ALA A 289 -11.60 11.50 -18.74
C ALA A 289 -10.18 10.99 -18.44
N GLN A 290 -9.48 11.58 -17.46
CA GLN A 290 -8.15 11.09 -17.04
C GLN A 290 -8.23 9.67 -16.43
N LEU A 291 -9.22 9.40 -15.58
CA LEU A 291 -9.43 8.05 -15.01
C LEU A 291 -9.72 6.99 -16.07
N ARG A 292 -10.53 7.33 -17.08
CA ARG A 292 -10.79 6.45 -18.22
C ARG A 292 -9.53 6.24 -19.06
N ALA A 293 -8.74 7.29 -19.31
CA ALA A 293 -7.46 7.17 -20.01
C ALA A 293 -6.50 6.24 -19.25
N VAL A 294 -6.38 6.37 -17.92
CA VAL A 294 -5.58 5.47 -17.08
C VAL A 294 -6.01 4.01 -17.27
N LYS A 295 -7.32 3.74 -17.20
CA LYS A 295 -7.87 2.39 -17.45
C LYS A 295 -7.49 1.86 -18.83
N ASP A 296 -7.65 2.67 -19.87
CA ASP A 296 -7.41 2.27 -21.26
C ASP A 296 -5.92 1.99 -21.53
N HIS A 297 -5.01 2.72 -20.88
CA HIS A 297 -3.56 2.48 -20.97
C HIS A 297 -3.13 1.22 -20.21
N ILE A 298 -3.75 0.93 -19.06
CA ILE A 298 -3.32 -0.18 -18.18
C ILE A 298 -3.95 -1.50 -18.59
N VAL A 299 -5.27 -1.53 -18.79
CA VAL A 299 -6.07 -2.76 -18.91
C VAL A 299 -5.97 -3.28 -20.34
N GLN A 300 -4.80 -3.81 -20.69
CA GLN A 300 -4.51 -4.37 -22.01
C GLN A 300 -3.73 -5.69 -21.93
N ARG A 301 -4.17 -6.67 -22.73
CA ARG A 301 -3.61 -8.02 -22.80
C ARG A 301 -2.16 -8.04 -23.30
N SER A 302 -1.76 -7.10 -24.16
CA SER A 302 -0.41 -6.99 -24.72
C SER A 302 0.70 -6.83 -23.67
N THR A 303 0.38 -6.28 -22.50
CA THR A 303 1.35 -5.98 -21.43
C THR A 303 1.26 -6.93 -20.24
N LEU A 304 0.35 -7.90 -20.33
CA LEU A 304 -0.06 -8.77 -19.24
C LEU A 304 1.08 -9.70 -18.81
N LEU A 305 1.24 -9.86 -17.50
CA LEU A 305 2.00 -10.91 -16.88
C LEU A 305 1.20 -11.46 -15.71
N VAL A 306 0.93 -12.76 -15.74
CA VAL A 306 0.19 -13.43 -14.66
C VAL A 306 1.17 -14.19 -13.78
N ASN A 307 1.04 -14.01 -12.47
CA ASN A 307 1.75 -14.82 -11.48
C ASN A 307 0.74 -15.63 -10.68
N ALA A 308 0.97 -16.93 -10.53
CA ALA A 308 0.09 -17.83 -9.81
C ALA A 308 0.88 -18.69 -8.83
N THR A 309 0.46 -18.71 -7.56
CA THR A 309 1.07 -19.56 -6.53
C THR A 309 0.02 -20.50 -5.95
N MET A 310 0.21 -21.80 -6.20
CA MET A 310 -0.62 -22.90 -5.71
C MET A 310 0.09 -24.24 -6.02
N PRO A 311 -0.32 -25.37 -5.41
CA PRO A 311 0.15 -26.69 -5.81
C PRO A 311 -0.13 -26.94 -7.30
N ASP A 312 0.81 -27.55 -8.01
CA ASP A 312 0.64 -27.85 -9.44
C ASP A 312 -0.60 -28.73 -9.73
N THR A 313 -1.01 -29.57 -8.76
CA THR A 313 -2.23 -30.38 -8.84
C THR A 313 -3.52 -29.57 -8.98
N ASP A 314 -3.53 -28.30 -8.57
CA ASP A 314 -4.71 -27.42 -8.63
C ASP A 314 -4.72 -26.53 -9.88
N ARG A 315 -3.64 -26.54 -10.67
CA ARG A 315 -3.45 -25.67 -11.84
C ARG A 315 -4.59 -25.78 -12.88
N ALA A 316 -5.09 -26.99 -13.11
CA ALA A 316 -6.19 -27.25 -14.03
C ALA A 316 -7.51 -26.56 -13.63
N GLN A 317 -7.66 -26.15 -12.37
CA GLN A 317 -8.82 -25.40 -11.88
C GLN A 317 -8.73 -23.90 -12.22
N LEU A 318 -7.52 -23.38 -12.45
CA LEU A 318 -7.29 -21.97 -12.81
C LEU A 318 -7.30 -21.74 -14.32
N GLU A 319 -6.58 -22.55 -15.09
CA GLU A 319 -6.27 -22.24 -16.50
C GLU A 319 -7.49 -21.93 -17.38
N PRO A 320 -8.61 -22.68 -17.33
CA PRO A 320 -9.79 -22.37 -18.16
C PRO A 320 -10.45 -21.04 -17.80
N HIS A 321 -10.45 -20.66 -16.52
CA HIS A 321 -10.99 -19.38 -16.07
C HIS A 321 -10.06 -18.24 -16.45
N LEU A 322 -8.76 -18.43 -16.22
CA LEU A 322 -7.73 -17.46 -16.59
C LEU A 322 -7.71 -17.18 -18.09
N ALA A 323 -7.82 -18.22 -18.93
CA ALA A 323 -7.91 -18.07 -20.39
C ALA A 323 -9.09 -17.17 -20.80
N ARG A 324 -10.27 -17.40 -20.23
CA ARG A 324 -11.46 -16.57 -20.50
C ARG A 324 -11.29 -15.12 -20.06
N LEU A 325 -10.64 -14.87 -18.91
CA LEU A 325 -10.32 -13.50 -18.48
C LEU A 325 -9.38 -12.84 -19.50
N ILE A 326 -8.29 -13.51 -19.85
CA ILE A 326 -7.28 -13.01 -20.81
C ILE A 326 -7.92 -12.68 -22.16
N GLU A 327 -8.79 -13.55 -22.67
CA GLU A 327 -9.50 -13.34 -23.94
C GLU A 327 -10.51 -12.19 -23.89
N ALA A 328 -11.06 -11.88 -22.72
CA ALA A 328 -11.97 -10.76 -22.51
C ALA A 328 -11.26 -9.41 -22.37
N LEU A 329 -9.96 -9.39 -22.03
CA LEU A 329 -9.19 -8.15 -21.94
C LEU A 329 -8.95 -7.55 -23.33
N PRO A 330 -9.00 -6.21 -23.48
CA PRO A 330 -8.64 -5.53 -24.71
C PRO A 330 -7.24 -5.94 -25.20
N ALA A 331 -7.06 -6.12 -26.50
CA ALA A 331 -5.75 -6.53 -27.04
C ALA A 331 -4.63 -5.53 -26.72
N GLY A 332 -4.95 -4.23 -26.69
CA GLY A 332 -3.98 -3.13 -26.64
C GLY A 332 -3.30 -2.90 -27.99
N ASP A 333 -2.66 -1.74 -28.14
CA ASP A 333 -1.86 -1.43 -29.34
C ASP A 333 -0.41 -1.95 -29.24
N GLY A 334 -0.03 -2.48 -28.07
CA GLY A 334 1.25 -3.14 -27.84
C GLY A 334 2.46 -2.22 -27.94
N LYS A 335 2.24 -0.90 -27.93
CA LYS A 335 3.32 0.09 -27.93
C LYS A 335 3.86 0.22 -26.51
N LEU A 336 5.03 -0.36 -26.29
CA LEU A 336 5.89 -0.11 -25.14
C LEU A 336 6.83 1.06 -25.41
#